data_AF-A0A7R7XSA4-F1
#
_entry.id   AF-A0A7R7XSA4-F1
#
_cell.length_a   1.000
_cell.length_b   1.000
_cell.length_c   1.000
_cell.angle_alpha   90.00
_cell.angle_beta   90.00
_cell.angle_gamma   90.00
#
_symmetry.space_group_name_H-M   'P 1'
#
loop_
_entity.id
_entity.type
_entity.pdbx_description
1 polymer ?
#
loop_
_entity_poly.entity_id
_entity_poly.type
_entity_poly.pdbx_seq_one_letter_code
_entity_poly.pdbx_strand_id
1 'polypeptide(L)'
;MGLFGSSTPAAAAPGSSGQEAQEVKVAILKQLQQEAAMSNARQLIGKVNEHCFDNCIPAPGSTMSTGEQNCLSQCMEKYISLWNVASKTYLTRATSDKKNGGLDVIAANSLATSGPSATSM
;
A
#
# COMPACT_ATOMS: atom_id res chain seq x y z
N MET A 1 12.81 -23.09 54.95
CA MET A 1 12.36 -24.48 54.76
C MET A 1 12.06 -24.69 53.30
N GLY A 2 12.89 -25.49 52.63
CA GLY A 2 12.71 -26.06 51.28
C GLY A 2 13.02 -25.14 50.08
N LEU A 3 13.70 -25.57 49.02
CA LEU A 3 14.37 -26.83 48.67
C LEU A 3 15.43 -26.50 47.60
N PHE A 4 16.67 -26.97 47.83
CA PHE A 4 17.73 -27.07 46.83
C PHE A 4 17.34 -28.12 45.76
N GLY A 5 17.56 -27.83 44.48
CA GLY A 5 17.40 -28.77 43.37
C GLY A 5 18.34 -28.42 42.22
N SER A 6 19.57 -28.90 42.32
CA SER A 6 20.68 -28.69 41.38
C SER A 6 20.46 -29.34 40.01
N SER A 7 20.85 -28.67 38.93
CA SER A 7 21.82 -29.19 37.93
C SER A 7 22.06 -28.17 36.80
N THR A 8 23.30 -27.69 36.73
CA THR A 8 23.98 -27.14 35.54
C THR A 8 25.31 -27.89 35.43
N PRO A 9 25.97 -28.06 34.26
CA PRO A 9 25.98 -27.14 33.11
C PRO A 9 26.10 -27.75 31.67
N ALA A 10 25.99 -26.86 30.68
CA ALA A 10 26.67 -26.84 29.37
C ALA A 10 26.36 -27.91 28.29
N ALA A 11 25.73 -27.46 27.19
CA ALA A 11 26.20 -27.69 25.82
C ALA A 11 25.49 -26.72 24.86
N ALA A 12 26.28 -25.97 24.10
CA ALA A 12 25.81 -25.00 23.13
C ALA A 12 25.11 -25.69 21.93
N ALA A 13 23.96 -25.17 21.52
CA ALA A 13 23.58 -25.09 20.13
C ALA A 13 22.96 -23.70 19.89
N PRO A 14 23.76 -22.69 19.45
CA PRO A 14 23.21 -21.47 18.87
C PRO A 14 22.80 -21.81 17.43
N GLY A 15 21.50 -21.85 17.17
CA GLY A 15 21.01 -22.24 15.85
C GLY A 15 19.52 -22.02 15.63
N SER A 16 19.02 -20.81 15.86
CA SER A 16 17.71 -20.35 15.33
C SER A 16 17.57 -18.83 15.24
N SER A 17 18.57 -18.05 15.66
CA SER A 17 18.54 -16.58 15.59
C SER A 17 18.37 -16.05 14.15
N GLY A 18 18.72 -16.83 13.14
CA GLY A 18 18.52 -16.47 11.73
C GLY A 18 17.07 -16.65 11.24
N GLN A 19 16.33 -17.63 11.75
CA GLN A 19 14.96 -17.91 11.30
C GLN A 19 13.95 -16.95 11.94
N GLU A 20 14.10 -16.69 13.24
CA GLU A 20 13.26 -15.71 13.96
C GLU A 20 13.45 -14.29 13.40
N ALA A 21 14.70 -13.89 13.10
CA ALA A 21 14.99 -12.61 12.46
C ALA A 21 14.39 -12.48 11.05
N GLN A 22 14.32 -13.60 10.30
CA GLN A 22 13.71 -13.63 8.97
C GLN A 22 12.19 -13.44 9.06
N GLU A 23 11.52 -14.10 10.02
CA GLU A 23 10.07 -13.97 10.25
C GLU A 23 9.70 -12.55 10.71
N VAL A 24 10.46 -11.99 11.65
CA VAL A 24 10.28 -10.60 12.11
C VAL A 24 10.44 -9.62 10.94
N LYS A 25 11.44 -9.83 10.08
CA LYS A 25 11.65 -9.00 8.88
C LYS A 25 10.44 -9.07 7.94
N VAL A 26 9.91 -10.27 7.66
CA VAL A 26 8.73 -10.43 6.79
C VAL A 26 7.50 -9.74 7.39
N ALA A 27 7.30 -9.85 8.71
CA ALA A 27 6.20 -9.18 9.40
C ALA A 27 6.30 -7.65 9.28
N ILE A 28 7.50 -7.08 9.48
CA ILE A 28 7.74 -5.64 9.33
C ILE A 28 7.51 -5.19 7.88
N LEU A 29 8.02 -5.94 6.89
CA LEU A 29 7.83 -5.61 5.47
C LEU A 29 6.34 -5.57 5.11
N LYS A 30 5.56 -6.53 5.60
CA LYS A 30 4.11 -6.56 5.37
C LYS A 30 3.41 -5.35 5.99
N GLN A 31 3.79 -4.97 7.21
CA GLN A 31 3.25 -3.80 7.88
C GLN A 31 3.58 -2.51 7.10
N LEU A 32 4.83 -2.34 6.68
CA LEU A 32 5.26 -1.18 5.88
C LEU A 32 4.51 -1.09 4.55
N GLN A 33 4.30 -2.22 3.87
CA GLN A 33 3.52 -2.27 2.62
C GLN A 33 2.07 -1.82 2.84
N GLN A 34 1.43 -2.29 3.92
CA GLN A 34 0.07 -1.90 4.24
C GLN A 34 -0.04 -0.41 4.55
N GLU A 35 0.90 0.13 5.32
CA GLU A 35 0.95 1.57 5.64
C GLU A 35 1.16 2.41 4.39
N ALA A 36 2.09 2.00 3.51
CA ALA A 36 2.35 2.68 2.27
C ALA A 36 1.13 2.66 1.33
N ALA A 37 0.43 1.53 1.23
CA ALA A 37 -0.80 1.41 0.45
C ALA A 37 -1.91 2.33 1.00
N MET A 38 -2.08 2.39 2.32
CA MET A 38 -3.05 3.28 2.96
C MET A 38 -2.73 4.76 2.72
N SER A 39 -1.46 5.14 2.79
CA SER A 39 -1.00 6.50 2.50
C SER A 39 -1.26 6.87 1.04
N ASN A 40 -0.93 5.97 0.11
CA ASN A 40 -1.15 6.19 -1.32
C ASN A 40 -2.65 6.30 -1.66
N ALA A 41 -3.50 5.44 -1.09
CA ALA A 41 -4.94 5.50 -1.27
C ALA A 41 -5.54 6.84 -0.79
N ARG A 42 -5.09 7.34 0.37
CA ARG A 42 -5.51 8.65 0.87
C ARG A 42 -5.12 9.78 -0.08
N GLN A 43 -3.90 9.76 -0.61
CA GLN A 43 -3.44 10.74 -1.59
C GLN A 43 -4.25 10.67 -2.90
N LEU A 44 -4.53 9.45 -3.38
CA LEU A 44 -5.37 9.25 -4.57
C LEU A 44 -6.76 9.84 -4.36
N ILE A 45 -7.42 9.52 -3.24
CA ILE A 45 -8.75 10.07 -2.92
C ILE A 45 -8.71 11.60 -2.85
N GLY A 46 -7.68 12.17 -2.22
CA GLY A 46 -7.48 13.62 -2.20
C GLY A 46 -7.41 14.22 -3.61
N LYS A 47 -6.66 13.59 -4.51
CA LYS A 47 -6.54 14.03 -5.90
C LYS A 47 -7.81 13.84 -6.73
N VAL A 48 -8.52 12.74 -6.50
CA VAL A 48 -9.84 12.51 -7.12
C VAL A 48 -10.82 13.59 -6.67
N ASN A 49 -10.84 13.92 -5.37
CA ASN A 49 -11.72 14.96 -4.84
C ASN A 49 -11.42 16.32 -5.46
N GLU A 50 -10.16 16.76 -5.45
CA GLU A 50 -9.73 18.02 -6.08
C GLU A 50 -10.11 18.04 -7.56
N HIS A 51 -9.68 17.04 -8.32
CA HIS A 51 -9.87 17.03 -9.77
C HIS A 51 -11.33 16.93 -10.18
N CYS A 52 -12.10 16.02 -9.57
CA CYS A 52 -13.49 15.83 -9.95
C CYS A 52 -14.39 16.96 -9.48
N PHE A 53 -14.10 17.58 -8.33
CA PHE A 53 -14.83 18.75 -7.89
C PHE A 53 -14.66 19.93 -8.87
N ASP A 54 -13.40 20.26 -9.21
CA ASP A 54 -13.08 21.37 -10.12
C ASP A 54 -13.71 21.21 -11.51
N ASN A 55 -13.84 19.97 -12.01
CA ASN A 55 -14.37 19.69 -13.34
C ASN A 55 -15.89 19.53 -13.37
N CYS A 56 -16.51 19.05 -12.29
CA CYS A 56 -17.92 18.68 -12.29
C CYS A 56 -18.82 19.64 -11.53
N ILE A 57 -18.31 20.48 -10.63
CA ILE A 57 -19.11 21.37 -9.77
C ILE A 57 -18.86 22.85 -10.13
N PRO A 58 -19.52 23.39 -11.17
CA PRO A 58 -19.30 24.77 -11.62
C PRO A 58 -19.92 25.82 -10.69
N ALA A 59 -20.94 25.43 -9.90
CA ALA A 59 -21.64 26.33 -8.98
C ALA A 59 -21.92 25.60 -7.66
N PRO A 60 -21.00 25.65 -6.69
CA PRO A 60 -21.17 24.93 -5.43
C PRO A 60 -22.38 25.47 -4.64
N GLY A 61 -23.21 24.56 -4.16
CA GLY A 61 -24.42 24.86 -3.38
C GLY A 61 -24.67 23.82 -2.29
N SER A 62 -25.80 23.95 -1.58
CA SER A 62 -26.21 22.99 -0.55
C SER A 62 -26.74 21.68 -1.11
N THR A 63 -27.02 21.64 -2.41
CA THR A 63 -27.49 20.45 -3.14
C THR A 63 -26.71 20.29 -4.43
N MET A 64 -26.62 19.05 -4.91
CA MET A 64 -26.07 18.74 -6.23
C MET A 64 -27.19 18.35 -7.18
N SER A 65 -27.15 18.90 -8.39
CA SER A 65 -28.01 18.48 -9.49
C SER A 65 -27.70 17.04 -9.91
N THR A 66 -28.66 16.39 -10.57
CA THR A 66 -28.46 15.05 -11.14
C THR A 66 -27.29 15.01 -12.14
N GLY A 67 -27.06 16.12 -12.87
CA GLY A 67 -25.95 16.25 -13.80
C GLY A 67 -24.59 16.24 -13.10
N GLU A 68 -24.45 17.00 -12.02
CA GLU A 68 -23.24 17.04 -11.19
C GLU A 68 -22.95 15.67 -10.54
N GLN A 69 -23.97 15.00 -10.01
CA GLN A 69 -23.84 13.65 -9.44
C GLN A 69 -23.36 12.64 -10.48
N ASN A 70 -23.96 12.67 -11.69
CA ASN A 70 -23.56 11.79 -12.79
C ASN A 70 -22.14 12.10 -13.27
N CYS A 71 -21.75 13.38 -13.33
CA CYS A 71 -20.39 13.79 -13.67
C CYS A 71 -19.38 13.28 -12.65
N LEU A 72 -19.65 13.45 -11.35
CA LEU A 72 -18.77 12.98 -10.27
C LEU A 72 -18.53 11.47 -10.37
N SER A 73 -19.59 10.68 -10.49
CA SER A 73 -19.50 9.22 -10.62
C SER A 73 -18.61 8.80 -11.79
N GLN A 74 -18.84 9.38 -12.97
CA GLN A 74 -18.03 9.10 -14.16
C GLN A 74 -16.60 9.61 -14.02
N CYS A 75 -16.40 10.77 -13.41
CA CYS A 75 -15.07 11.35 -13.21
C CYS A 75 -14.23 10.45 -12.30
N MET A 76 -14.78 10.00 -11.17
CA MET A 76 -14.08 9.11 -10.24
C MET A 76 -13.67 7.80 -10.91
N GLU A 77 -14.59 7.15 -11.63
CA GLU A 77 -14.30 5.91 -12.38
C GLU A 77 -13.19 6.10 -13.41
N LYS A 78 -13.29 7.18 -14.22
CA LYS A 78 -12.29 7.48 -15.25
C LYS A 78 -10.93 7.83 -14.65
N TYR A 79 -10.91 8.59 -13.55
CA TYR A 79 -9.68 9.00 -12.88
C TYR A 79 -8.96 7.80 -12.29
N ILE A 80 -9.68 6.90 -11.61
CA ILE A 80 -9.10 5.69 -11.04
C ILE A 80 -8.59 4.77 -12.17
N SER A 81 -9.34 4.63 -13.27
CA SER A 81 -8.90 3.88 -14.45
C SER A 81 -7.60 4.45 -15.03
N LEU A 82 -7.54 5.76 -15.23
CA LEU A 82 -6.33 6.48 -15.68
C LEU A 82 -5.16 6.22 -14.73
N TRP A 83 -5.39 6.39 -13.43
CA TRP A 83 -4.38 6.20 -12.41
C TRP A 83 -3.81 4.78 -12.44
N ASN A 84 -4.65 3.75 -12.56
CA ASN A 84 -4.22 2.36 -12.63
C ASN A 84 -3.30 2.09 -13.82
N VAL A 85 -3.67 2.59 -15.01
CA VAL A 85 -2.86 2.43 -16.23
C VAL A 85 -1.55 3.20 -16.10
N ALA A 86 -1.61 4.46 -15.67
CA ALA A 86 -0.44 5.31 -15.51
C ALA A 86 0.56 4.72 -14.49
N SER A 87 0.07 4.30 -13.32
CA SER A 87 0.88 3.65 -12.28
C SER A 87 1.55 2.39 -12.79
N LYS A 88 0.82 1.50 -13.46
CA LYS A 88 1.38 0.26 -14.04
C LYS A 88 2.47 0.54 -15.07
N THR A 89 2.22 1.47 -15.99
CA THR A 89 3.20 1.84 -17.03
C THR A 89 4.43 2.49 -16.41
N TYR A 90 4.25 3.38 -15.43
CA TYR A 90 5.35 4.01 -14.71
C TYR A 90 6.22 2.98 -14.00
N LEU A 91 5.61 2.04 -13.27
CA LEU A 91 6.34 0.98 -12.57
C LEU A 91 7.10 0.06 -13.53
N THR A 92 6.50 -0.28 -14.65
CA THR A 92 7.14 -1.11 -15.70
C THR A 92 8.40 -0.42 -16.23
N ARG A 93 8.35 0.89 -16.47
CA ARG A 93 9.52 1.68 -16.91
C ARG A 93 10.56 1.83 -15.80
N ALA A 94 10.13 2.25 -14.61
CA ALA A 94 11.00 2.47 -13.46
C ALA A 94 11.77 1.20 -13.04
N THR A 95 11.18 0.02 -13.20
CA THR A 95 11.87 -1.26 -12.94
C THR A 95 12.79 -1.69 -14.08
N SER A 96 12.45 -1.37 -15.33
CA SER A 96 13.29 -1.64 -16.51
C SER A 96 14.56 -0.80 -16.53
N ASP A 97 14.47 0.47 -16.12
CA ASP A 97 15.61 1.39 -16.03
C ASP A 97 16.62 0.99 -14.93
N LYS A 98 16.25 0.02 -14.08
CA LYS A 98 16.96 -0.33 -12.84
C LYS A 98 17.74 -1.62 -12.84
N LYS A 99 17.95 -2.23 -14.00
CA LYS A 99 19.02 -3.25 -14.17
C LYS A 99 20.42 -2.74 -13.73
N ASN A 100 20.60 -1.42 -13.49
CA ASN A 100 21.84 -0.81 -12.98
C ASN A 100 21.75 -0.07 -11.61
N GLY A 101 20.61 -0.06 -10.89
CA GLY A 101 20.53 0.70 -9.63
C GLY A 101 19.27 0.43 -8.81
N GLY A 102 19.42 -0.29 -7.70
CA GLY A 102 18.33 -0.81 -6.86
C GLY A 102 17.20 0.19 -6.58
N LEU A 103 15.99 -0.08 -7.11
CA LEU A 103 14.76 0.44 -6.49
C LEU A 103 14.42 -0.55 -5.42
N ASP A 104 14.05 0.01 -4.28
CA ASP A 104 13.28 -0.71 -3.31
C ASP A 104 11.98 -1.20 -3.96
N VAL A 105 11.81 -2.52 -4.09
CA VAL A 105 10.58 -3.17 -4.57
C VAL A 105 9.36 -2.71 -3.74
N ILE A 106 9.60 -2.26 -2.51
CA ILE A 106 8.58 -1.67 -1.63
C ILE A 106 8.07 -0.34 -2.18
N ALA A 107 8.94 0.50 -2.75
CA ALA A 107 8.54 1.75 -3.41
C ALA A 107 7.74 1.48 -4.71
N ALA A 108 8.06 0.39 -5.42
CA ALA A 108 7.31 -0.01 -6.60
C ALA A 108 5.89 -0.52 -6.24
N ASN A 109 5.77 -1.34 -5.20
CA ASN A 109 4.46 -1.89 -4.79
C ASN A 109 3.54 -0.87 -4.10
N SER A 110 4.09 0.18 -3.50
CA SER A 110 3.30 1.23 -2.85
C SER A 110 2.59 2.17 -3.83
N LEU A 111 2.97 2.16 -5.11
CA LEU A 111 2.25 2.83 -6.20
C LEU A 111 1.16 1.95 -6.81
N ALA A 112 0.98 0.71 -6.36
CA ALA A 112 -0.15 -0.12 -6.75
C ALA A 112 -1.22 -0.03 -5.65
N THR A 113 -2.34 0.65 -5.93
CA THR A 113 -3.52 0.64 -5.05
C THR A 113 -4.25 -0.69 -5.17
N SER A 114 -3.84 -1.55 -6.11
CA SER A 114 -4.18 -2.97 -6.13
C SER A 114 -3.40 -3.73 -5.04
N GLY A 115 -3.71 -3.44 -3.77
CA GLY A 115 -3.56 -4.39 -2.67
C GLY A 115 -4.76 -5.35 -2.65
N PRO A 116 -4.64 -6.57 -2.09
CA PRO A 116 -5.57 -7.66 -2.33
C PRO A 116 -6.92 -7.37 -1.68
N SER A 117 -7.95 -7.18 -2.49
CA SER A 117 -9.36 -7.22 -2.06
C SER A 117 -10.20 -7.83 -3.16
N ALA A 118 -9.92 -9.11 -3.43
CA ALA A 118 -10.82 -10.02 -4.11
C ALA A 118 -10.95 -11.31 -3.28
N THR A 119 -11.38 -11.18 -2.02
CA THR A 119 -11.95 -12.27 -1.22
C THR A 119 -12.81 -11.67 -0.09
N SER A 120 -14.04 -11.30 -0.43
CA SER A 120 -15.23 -11.37 0.43
C SER A 120 -16.34 -10.58 -0.24
N MET A 121 -17.03 -11.23 -1.18
CA MET A 121 -18.48 -11.42 -1.20
C MET A 121 -18.76 -12.64 -2.06
#